data_AF-A0A2E0VEQ6-F1
#
_entry.id   AF-A0A2E0VEQ6-F1
#
_cell.length_a   1.000
_cell.length_b   1.000
_cell.length_c   1.000
_cell.angle_alpha   90.00
_cell.angle_beta   90.00
_cell.angle_gamma   90.00
#
_symmetry.space_group_name_H-M   'P 1'
#
loop_
_entity.id
_entity.type
_entity.pdbx_description
1 polymer ?
#
loop_
_entity_poly.entity_id
_entity_poly.type
_entity_poly.pdbx_seq_one_letter_code
_entity_poly.pdbx_strand_id
1 'polypeptide(L)'
;MTQDITSRCLDILGKFVEDADDMENIRQGASLLGTGSLDSLSMVNLVVELESEFGIAIESDSLETLFQNLDSLVNHIAARTK
;
A
#
# COMPACT_ATOMS: atom_id res chain seq x y z
N MET A 1 11.57 8.40 -9.79
CA MET A 1 11.75 7.47 -8.65
C MET A 1 10.46 7.33 -7.85
N THR A 2 9.92 8.38 -7.22
CA THR A 2 8.68 8.25 -6.42
C THR A 2 7.43 7.91 -7.25
N GLN A 3 7.31 8.46 -8.47
CA GLN A 3 6.17 8.15 -9.36
C GLN A 3 6.11 6.69 -9.83
N ASP A 4 7.26 6.01 -9.96
CA ASP A 4 7.33 4.58 -10.26
C ASP A 4 6.79 3.75 -9.09
N ILE A 5 7.23 4.08 -7.86
CA ILE A 5 6.79 3.39 -6.64
C ILE A 5 5.29 3.53 -6.45
N THR A 6 4.73 4.73 -6.63
CA THR A 6 3.27 4.94 -6.56
C THR A 6 2.53 4.10 -7.58
N SER A 7 3.00 4.07 -8.83
CA SER A 7 2.36 3.32 -9.91
C SER A 7 2.35 1.82 -9.61
N ARG A 8 3.48 1.29 -9.10
CA ARG A 8 3.59 -0.11 -8.68
C ARG A 8 2.75 -0.43 -7.45
N CYS A 9 2.71 0.45 -6.45
CA CYS A 9 1.83 0.28 -5.29
C CYS A 9 0.37 0.21 -5.70
N LEU A 10 -0.06 1.07 -6.63
CA LEU A 10 -1.42 1.07 -7.17
C LEU A 10 -1.74 -0.21 -7.97
N ASP A 11 -0.78 -0.71 -8.75
CA ASP A 11 -0.94 -1.98 -9.48
C ASP A 11 -1.15 -3.16 -8.52
N ILE A 12 -0.35 -3.23 -7.46
CA ILE A 12 -0.50 -4.25 -6.42
C ILE A 12 -1.82 -4.07 -5.68
N LEU A 13 -2.15 -2.84 -5.25
CA LEU A 13 -3.40 -2.53 -4.57
C LEU A 13 -4.62 -2.92 -5.39
N GLY A 14 -4.61 -2.71 -6.71
CA GLY A 14 -5.69 -3.13 -7.61
C GLY A 14 -5.92 -4.63 -7.66
N LYS A 15 -4.99 -5.46 -7.17
CA LYS A 15 -5.22 -6.91 -7.01
C LYS A 15 -6.00 -7.26 -5.74
N PHE A 16 -6.01 -6.36 -4.75
CA PHE A 16 -6.66 -6.56 -3.45
C PHE A 16 -7.92 -5.72 -3.28
N VAL A 17 -7.99 -4.57 -3.95
CA VAL A 17 -9.14 -3.67 -3.93
C VAL A 17 -9.98 -3.95 -5.17
N GLU A 18 -11.10 -4.64 -4.99
CA GLU A 18 -12.02 -5.00 -6.08
C GLU A 18 -12.91 -3.81 -6.48
N ASP A 19 -13.16 -2.88 -5.57
CA ASP A 19 -14.05 -1.75 -5.77
C ASP A 19 -13.31 -0.53 -6.34
N ALA A 20 -13.82 0.00 -7.46
CA ALA A 20 -13.21 1.15 -8.13
C ALA A 20 -13.32 2.44 -7.31
N ASP A 21 -14.36 2.57 -6.47
CA ASP A 21 -14.57 3.72 -5.61
C ASP A 21 -13.56 3.70 -4.46
N ASP A 22 -13.34 2.55 -3.82
CA ASP A 22 -12.27 2.39 -2.82
C ASP A 22 -10.89 2.76 -3.41
N MET A 23 -10.62 2.33 -4.65
CA MET A 23 -9.35 2.61 -5.31
C MET A 23 -9.17 4.09 -5.67
N GLU A 24 -10.25 4.78 -6.06
CA GLU A 24 -10.24 6.23 -6.27
C GLU A 24 -10.06 7.00 -4.95
N ASN A 25 -10.72 6.56 -3.88
CA ASN A 25 -10.57 7.12 -2.53
C ASN A 25 -9.12 6.97 -2.04
N ILE A 26 -8.50 5.79 -2.17
CA ILE A 26 -7.09 5.57 -1.81
C ILE A 26 -6.18 6.50 -2.62
N ARG A 27 -6.45 6.69 -3.92
CA ARG A 27 -5.71 7.65 -4.76
C ARG A 27 -5.84 9.10 -4.28
N GLN A 28 -6.97 9.45 -3.68
CA GLN A 28 -7.21 10.77 -3.10
C GLN A 28 -6.59 10.94 -1.71
N GLY A 29 -5.98 9.88 -1.16
CA GLY A 29 -5.33 9.89 0.17
C GLY A 29 -6.22 9.35 1.29
N ALA A 30 -7.29 8.62 0.97
CA ALA A 30 -8.08 7.91 1.96
C ALA A 30 -7.26 6.79 2.63
N SER A 31 -7.75 6.35 3.79
CA SER A 31 -7.10 5.28 4.56
C SER A 31 -7.40 3.91 3.98
N LEU A 32 -6.34 3.12 3.79
CA LEU A 32 -6.41 1.74 3.38
C LEU A 32 -7.03 0.84 4.46
N LEU A 33 -6.91 1.24 5.74
CA LEU A 33 -7.56 0.54 6.85
C LEU A 33 -9.08 0.74 6.88
N GLY A 34 -9.57 1.80 6.22
CA GLY A 34 -10.99 2.14 6.20
C GLY A 34 -11.76 1.56 5.01
N THR A 35 -11.05 1.01 4.01
CA THR A 35 -11.68 0.42 2.83
C THR A 35 -12.28 -0.94 3.18
N GLY A 36 -13.55 -1.16 2.87
CA GLY A 36 -14.24 -2.42 3.16
C GLY A 36 -13.66 -3.62 2.39
N SER A 37 -12.88 -3.35 1.35
CA SER A 37 -12.23 -4.34 0.48
C SER A 37 -10.96 -4.95 1.09
N LEU A 38 -10.30 -4.31 2.07
CA LEU A 38 -9.04 -4.78 2.65
C LEU A 38 -9.28 -5.43 4.02
N ASP A 39 -9.34 -6.76 4.04
CA ASP A 39 -9.38 -7.54 5.27
C ASP A 39 -7.97 -7.74 5.87
N SER A 40 -7.87 -8.17 7.13
CA SER A 40 -6.58 -8.30 7.83
C SER A 40 -5.61 -9.25 7.11
N LEU A 41 -6.13 -10.31 6.48
CA LEU A 41 -5.33 -11.24 5.68
C LEU A 41 -4.87 -10.60 4.35
N SER A 42 -5.74 -9.83 3.70
CA SER A 42 -5.41 -9.09 2.48
C SER A 42 -4.32 -8.06 2.74
N MET A 43 -4.34 -7.40 3.90
CA MET A 43 -3.28 -6.48 4.32
C MET A 43 -1.94 -7.20 4.48
N VAL A 44 -1.91 -8.35 5.16
CA VAL A 44 -0.65 -9.12 5.29
C VAL A 44 -0.12 -9.54 3.93
N ASN A 45 -0.98 -10.05 3.04
CA ASN A 45 -0.57 -10.42 1.68
C ASN A 45 -0.09 -9.20 0.86
N LEU A 46 -0.73 -8.04 1.03
CA LEU A 46 -0.32 -6.79 0.40
C LEU A 46 1.09 -6.40 0.85
N VAL A 47 1.40 -6.49 2.15
CA VAL A 47 2.75 -6.24 2.67
C VAL A 47 3.77 -7.18 2.04
N VAL A 48 3.49 -8.49 2.02
CA VAL A 48 4.39 -9.49 1.46
C VAL A 48 4.68 -9.23 -0.02
N GLU A 49 3.66 -8.86 -0.80
CA GLU A 49 3.84 -8.50 -2.21
C GLU A 49 4.68 -7.23 -2.38
N LEU A 50 4.46 -6.20 -1.55
CA LEU A 50 5.26 -4.98 -1.57
C LEU A 50 6.72 -5.25 -1.18
N GLU A 51 6.95 -6.01 -0.12
CA GLU A 51 8.29 -6.43 0.30
C GLU A 51 9.02 -7.19 -0.81
N SER A 52 8.32 -8.11 -1.47
CA SER A 52 8.85 -8.91 -2.57
C SER A 52 9.12 -8.08 -3.82
N GLU A 53 8.22 -7.17 -4.21
CA GLU A 53 8.39 -6.32 -5.41
C GLU A 53 9.51 -5.28 -5.23
N PHE A 54 9.59 -4.65 -4.05
CA PHE A 54 10.56 -3.58 -3.79
C PHE A 54 11.85 -4.05 -3.11
N GLY A 55 11.92 -5.32 -2.68
CA GLY A 55 13.07 -5.89 -1.98
C GLY A 55 13.32 -5.24 -0.62
N ILE A 56 12.26 -4.82 0.06
CA ILE A 56 12.33 -4.16 1.38
C ILE A 56 11.75 -5.05 2.47
N ALA A 57 12.03 -4.70 3.73
CA ALA A 57 11.36 -5.28 4.89
C ALA A 57 10.49 -4.21 5.55
N ILE A 58 9.20 -4.48 5.70
CA ILE A 58 8.22 -3.62 6.35
C ILE A 58 7.91 -4.23 7.72
N GLU A 59 8.24 -3.49 8.78
CA GLU A 59 7.99 -3.93 10.15
C GLU A 59 6.50 -3.88 10.46
N SER A 60 5.96 -4.93 11.08
CA SER A 60 4.53 -5.05 11.40
C SER A 60 4.00 -3.88 12.25
N ASP A 61 4.85 -3.33 13.12
CA ASP A 61 4.55 -2.18 13.97
C ASP A 61 4.29 -0.89 13.16
N SER A 62 4.92 -0.77 11.99
CA SER A 62 4.72 0.38 11.10
C SER A 62 3.46 0.26 10.24
N LEU A 63 2.86 -0.93 10.12
CA LEU A 63 1.75 -1.17 9.19
C LEU A 63 0.55 -0.28 9.44
N GLU A 64 0.17 -0.07 10.70
CA GLU A 64 -0.94 0.81 11.05
C GLU A 64 -0.72 2.25 10.55
N THR A 65 0.53 2.73 10.62
CA THR A 65 0.90 4.06 10.15
C THR A 65 1.01 4.09 8.62
N LEU A 66 1.53 3.04 8.00
CA LEU A 66 1.72 2.94 6.56
C LEU A 66 0.39 2.82 5.81
N PHE A 67 -0.57 2.10 6.38
CA PHE A 67 -1.91 1.93 5.80
C PHE A 67 -2.87 3.10 6.13
N GLN A 68 -2.39 4.15 6.80
CA GLN A 68 -3.18 5.38 6.97
C GLN A 68 -3.45 6.09 5.65
N ASN A 69 -2.55 6.03 4.69
CA ASN A 69 -2.73 6.59 3.35
C ASN A 69 -1.66 6.05 2.39
N LEU A 70 -1.92 6.13 1.09
CA LEU A 70 -0.98 5.68 0.05
C LEU A 70 0.35 6.44 0.09
N ASP A 71 0.34 7.71 0.47
CA ASP A 71 1.53 8.56 0.48
C ASP A 71 2.56 8.10 1.53
N SER A 72 2.10 7.72 2.73
CA SER A 72 2.91 7.13 3.80
C SER A 72 3.56 5.84 3.34
N LEU A 73 2.80 4.96 2.69
CA LEU A 73 3.30 3.72 2.12
C LEU A 73 4.41 4.00 1.10
N VAL A 74 4.13 4.87 0.13
CA VAL A 74 5.07 5.22 -0.95
C VAL A 74 6.32 5.89 -0.39
N ASN A 75 6.19 6.81 0.56
CA ASN A 75 7.32 7.48 1.19
C ASN A 75 8.20 6.51 1.97
N HIS A 76 7.59 5.54 2.68
CA HIS A 76 8.35 4.53 3.40
C HIS A 76 9.14 3.62 2.46
N ILE A 77 8.50 3.16 1.38
CA ILE A 77 9.17 2.35 0.36
C ILE A 77 10.30 3.17 -0.28
N ALA A 78 10.03 4.40 -0.71
CA ALA A 78 11.03 5.29 -1.32
C ALA A 78 12.22 5.59 -0.39
N ALA A 79 12.01 5.63 0.92
CA ALA A 79 13.07 5.80 1.90
C ALA A 79 13.96 4.56 2.05
N ARG A 80 13.41 3.35 1.81
CA ARG A 80 14.11 2.06 1.95
C ARG A 80 14.75 1.58 0.63
N THR A 81 14.16 1.89 -0.53
CA THR A 81 14.64 1.50 -1.87
C THR A 81 15.74 2.44 -2.42
N LYS A 82 16.53 3.05 -1.55
CA LYS A 82 17.46 4.14 -1.89
C LYS A 82 18.89 3.66 -2.17
#